data_AF-A0A9P6YSZ9-F1
#
_entry.id   AF-A0A9P6YSZ9-F1
#
_cell.length_a   1.000
_cell.length_b   1.000
_cell.length_c   1.000
_cell.angle_alpha   90.00
_cell.angle_beta   90.00
_cell.angle_gamma   90.00
#
_symmetry.space_group_name_H-M   'P 1'
#
loop_
_entity.id
_entity.type
_entity.pdbx_description
1 polymer ?
#
loop_
_entity_poly.entity_id
_entity_poly.type
_entity_poly.pdbx_seq_one_letter_code
_entity_poly.pdbx_strand_id
1 'polypeptide(L)'
;MASRQQPPWLKPTAKPVPVLKFQNSLTKTKTEFIPQSGRRVTWYNCGPTVYDASHMGHARTYLTMDIIRRVLQDYFRYDVLFVQNVTDIDDKIILRARQQYLFGSLKKETQQLNEKVIEQTQEAWSEFAAAKLKKLDESMLQLALNNWPEFVSKMTPEEIAKATAADEKFKMIYSALDTSYKAIEKAKNNLANGINTKEATSE
;
A
#
# COMPACT_ATOMS: atom_id res chain seq x y z
N MET A 1 21.77 -21.84 76.64
CA MET A 1 21.49 -21.91 75.18
C MET A 1 20.26 -21.07 74.91
N ALA A 2 20.39 -19.93 74.22
CA ALA A 2 19.23 -19.10 73.90
C ALA A 2 18.40 -19.80 72.80
N SER A 3 17.15 -20.12 73.12
CA SER A 3 16.19 -20.70 72.18
C SER A 3 16.00 -19.74 71.01
N ARG A 4 16.44 -20.15 69.81
CA ARG A 4 16.16 -19.40 68.57
C ARG A 4 14.64 -19.33 68.37
N GLN A 5 14.04 -18.16 68.62
CA GLN A 5 12.65 -17.91 68.26
C GLN A 5 12.57 -17.65 66.76
N GLN A 6 11.59 -18.27 66.09
CA GLN A 6 11.34 -18.00 64.68
C GLN A 6 10.76 -16.60 64.51
N PRO A 7 11.15 -15.86 63.45
CA PRO A 7 10.61 -14.54 63.19
C PRO A 7 9.09 -14.59 62.94
N PRO A 8 8.35 -13.53 63.31
CA PRO A 8 6.91 -13.48 63.09
C PRO A 8 6.59 -13.51 61.58
N TRP A 9 5.60 -14.30 61.20
CA TRP A 9 5.13 -14.34 59.82
C TRP A 9 4.47 -13.02 59.43
N LEU A 10 4.98 -12.39 58.38
CA LEU A 10 4.38 -11.22 57.76
C LEU A 10 3.48 -11.68 56.61
N LYS A 11 2.16 -11.59 56.81
CA LYS A 11 1.18 -11.90 55.76
C LYS A 11 1.42 -10.99 54.54
N PRO A 12 1.67 -11.54 53.34
CA PRO A 12 1.78 -10.72 52.14
C PRO A 12 0.46 -10.03 51.81
N THR A 13 0.52 -8.74 51.47
CA THR A 13 -0.63 -8.01 50.92
C THR A 13 -0.81 -8.39 49.45
N ALA A 14 -1.99 -8.89 49.08
CA ALA A 14 -2.28 -9.24 47.70
C ALA A 14 -2.25 -7.99 46.81
N LYS A 15 -1.40 -8.01 45.78
CA LYS A 15 -1.46 -7.01 44.70
C LYS A 15 -2.59 -7.39 43.74
N PRO A 16 -3.33 -6.42 43.19
CA PRO A 16 -4.34 -6.70 42.18
C PRO A 16 -3.69 -7.36 40.97
N VAL A 17 -4.32 -8.41 40.45
CA VAL A 17 -3.85 -9.12 39.25
C VAL A 17 -4.04 -8.19 38.04
N PRO A 18 -3.04 -8.08 37.14
CA PRO A 18 -3.20 -7.29 35.92
C PRO A 18 -4.38 -7.80 35.08
N VAL A 19 -5.25 -6.88 34.66
CA VAL A 19 -6.38 -7.17 33.75
C VAL A 19 -6.02 -6.83 32.31
N LEU A 20 -6.57 -7.59 31.36
CA LEU A 20 -6.42 -7.30 29.95
C LEU A 20 -7.20 -6.04 29.57
N LYS A 21 -6.54 -5.11 28.88
CA LYS A 21 -7.16 -3.88 28.38
C LYS A 21 -6.86 -3.70 26.90
N PHE A 22 -7.86 -3.26 26.14
CA PHE A 22 -7.70 -2.85 24.74
C PHE A 22 -7.88 -1.35 24.60
N GLN A 23 -7.19 -0.75 23.63
CA GLN A 23 -7.50 0.61 23.18
C GLN A 23 -8.80 0.56 22.39
N ASN A 24 -9.86 1.14 22.96
CA ASN A 24 -11.17 1.18 22.32
C ASN A 24 -11.28 2.44 21.45
N SER A 25 -11.39 2.29 20.13
CA SER A 25 -11.50 3.41 19.20
C SER A 25 -12.77 4.26 19.41
N LEU A 26 -13.85 3.68 19.95
CA LEU A 26 -15.11 4.39 20.24
C LEU A 26 -14.94 5.39 21.38
N THR A 27 -14.27 4.98 22.47
CA THR A 27 -14.05 5.82 23.66
C THR A 27 -12.70 6.54 23.65
N LYS A 28 -11.80 6.15 22.75
CA LYS A 28 -10.40 6.58 22.66
C LYS A 28 -9.60 6.33 23.95
N THR A 29 -10.00 5.35 24.75
CA THR A 29 -9.36 5.01 26.03
C THR A 29 -9.01 3.53 26.11
N LYS A 30 -8.11 3.18 27.04
CA LYS A 30 -7.82 1.77 27.37
C LYS A 30 -8.93 1.23 28.26
N THR A 31 -9.76 0.36 27.71
CA THR A 31 -10.92 -0.25 28.39
C THR A 31 -10.60 -1.70 28.76
N GLU A 32 -11.10 -2.12 29.92
CA GLU A 32 -11.03 -3.53 30.33
C GLU A 32 -11.77 -4.43 29.33
N PHE A 33 -11.15 -5.55 28.98
CA PHE A 33 -11.73 -6.51 28.07
C PHE A 33 -12.58 -7.53 28.83
N ILE A 34 -13.89 -7.44 28.64
CA ILE A 34 -14.86 -8.32 29.28
C ILE A 34 -15.67 -9.02 28.17
N PRO A 35 -15.49 -10.33 27.95
CA PRO A 35 -16.25 -11.07 26.94
C PRO A 35 -17.75 -11.14 27.28
N GLN A 36 -18.59 -11.24 26.25
CA GLN A 36 -20.05 -11.33 26.43
C GLN A 36 -20.51 -12.65 27.05
N SER A 37 -19.77 -13.75 26.86
CA SER A 37 -20.16 -15.08 27.32
C SER A 37 -18.97 -15.83 27.93
N GLY A 38 -18.77 -15.67 29.23
CA GLY A 38 -17.69 -16.33 29.97
C GLY A 38 -16.32 -16.07 29.36
N ARG A 39 -15.66 -17.13 28.86
CA ARG A 39 -14.36 -17.05 28.17
C ARG A 39 -14.47 -17.07 26.64
N ARG A 40 -15.67 -17.10 26.08
CA ARG A 40 -15.88 -17.12 24.64
C ARG A 40 -15.79 -15.70 24.07
N VAL A 41 -14.96 -15.54 23.05
CA VAL A 41 -14.73 -14.30 22.32
C VAL A 41 -15.13 -14.51 20.87
N THR A 42 -16.11 -13.76 20.39
CA THR A 42 -16.44 -13.68 18.97
C THR A 42 -15.77 -12.44 18.39
N TRP A 43 -14.94 -12.64 17.36
CA TRP A 43 -14.12 -11.56 16.82
C TRP A 43 -14.18 -11.55 15.29
N TYR A 44 -14.63 -10.44 14.74
CA TYR A 44 -14.60 -10.16 13.31
C TYR A 44 -13.43 -9.23 12.95
N ASN A 45 -12.74 -9.55 11.87
CA ASN A 45 -11.74 -8.68 11.24
C ASN A 45 -12.07 -8.49 9.76
N CYS A 46 -12.03 -7.25 9.27
CA CYS A 46 -12.19 -7.00 7.84
C CYS A 46 -11.04 -7.66 7.07
N GLY A 47 -11.36 -8.42 6.02
CA GLY A 47 -10.38 -8.97 5.11
C GLY A 47 -10.16 -8.10 3.87
N PRO A 48 -9.42 -8.62 2.89
CA PRO A 48 -9.01 -7.84 1.73
C PRO A 48 -10.11 -7.74 0.67
N THR A 49 -10.07 -6.65 -0.09
CA THR A 49 -10.65 -6.60 -1.44
C THR A 49 -9.64 -7.17 -2.42
N VAL A 50 -9.96 -8.30 -3.06
CA VAL A 50 -8.99 -9.11 -3.83
C VAL A 50 -8.81 -8.65 -5.28
N TYR A 51 -8.58 -7.35 -5.48
CA TYR A 51 -8.35 -6.78 -6.82
C TYR A 51 -6.88 -6.80 -7.26
N ASP A 52 -5.93 -6.89 -6.33
CA ASP A 52 -4.50 -6.91 -6.62
C ASP A 52 -3.72 -7.74 -5.58
N ALA A 53 -2.43 -7.95 -5.83
CA ALA A 53 -1.54 -8.64 -4.91
C ALA A 53 -1.43 -7.91 -3.55
N SER A 54 -1.23 -8.70 -2.50
CA SER A 54 -1.08 -8.14 -1.15
C SER A 54 0.24 -7.39 -0.98
N HIS A 55 0.18 -6.20 -0.39
CA HIS A 55 1.35 -5.39 -0.05
C HIS A 55 1.66 -5.43 1.46
N MET A 56 2.78 -4.83 1.87
CA MET A 56 3.25 -4.84 3.27
C MET A 56 2.23 -4.27 4.27
N GLY A 57 1.40 -3.31 3.87
CA GLY A 57 0.28 -2.84 4.68
C GLY A 57 -0.70 -3.94 5.09
N HIS A 58 -1.06 -4.88 4.19
CA HIS A 58 -1.92 -6.01 4.52
C HIS A 58 -1.21 -6.97 5.48
N ALA A 59 0.06 -7.29 5.21
CA ALA A 59 0.87 -8.16 6.05
C ALA A 59 0.96 -7.65 7.49
N ARG A 60 1.24 -6.35 7.68
CA ARG A 60 1.28 -5.72 9.00
C ARG A 60 -0.03 -5.90 9.77
N THR A 61 -1.17 -5.65 9.13
CA THR A 61 -2.47 -5.79 9.77
C THR A 61 -2.73 -7.23 10.18
N TYR A 62 -2.57 -8.19 9.27
CA TYR A 62 -2.89 -9.59 9.55
C TYR A 62 -1.93 -10.22 10.56
N LEU A 63 -0.65 -9.86 10.53
CA LEU A 63 0.32 -10.26 11.56
C LEU A 63 -0.05 -9.69 12.94
N THR A 64 -0.44 -8.42 13.00
CA THR A 64 -0.87 -7.79 14.26
C THR A 64 -2.08 -8.52 14.84
N MET A 65 -3.08 -8.82 14.00
CA MET A 65 -4.28 -9.54 14.44
C MET A 65 -3.95 -10.98 14.85
N ASP A 66 -3.04 -11.65 14.15
CA ASP A 66 -2.59 -13.00 14.52
C ASP A 66 -1.88 -13.02 15.88
N ILE A 67 -1.00 -12.05 16.13
CA ILE A 67 -0.33 -11.91 17.43
C ILE A 67 -1.35 -11.69 18.55
N ILE A 68 -2.32 -10.78 18.36
CA ILE A 68 -3.37 -10.53 19.35
C ILE A 68 -4.19 -11.80 19.59
N ARG A 69 -4.56 -12.52 18.52
CA ARG A 69 -5.30 -13.78 18.60
C ARG A 69 -4.56 -14.82 19.44
N ARG A 70 -3.26 -15.01 19.17
CA ARG A 70 -2.39 -15.93 19.94
C ARG A 70 -2.28 -15.51 21.39
N VAL A 71 -2.11 -14.22 21.68
CA VAL A 71 -2.08 -13.72 23.08
C VAL A 71 -3.41 -14.03 23.79
N LEU A 72 -4.55 -13.83 23.14
CA LEU A 72 -5.87 -14.14 23.71
C LEU A 72 -6.06 -15.64 23.97
N GLN A 73 -5.71 -16.49 23.00
CA GLN A 73 -5.89 -17.94 23.07
C GLN A 73 -4.86 -18.64 23.98
N ASP A 74 -3.58 -18.31 23.83
CA ASP A 74 -2.48 -19.07 24.43
C ASP A 74 -2.08 -18.54 25.81
N TYR A 75 -2.10 -17.22 26.00
CA TYR A 75 -1.73 -16.62 27.29
C TYR A 75 -2.94 -16.48 28.21
N PHE A 76 -4.01 -15.84 27.73
CA PHE A 76 -5.22 -15.62 28.54
C PHE A 76 -6.21 -16.80 28.55
N ARG A 77 -6.02 -17.79 27.66
CA ARG A 77 -6.87 -18.99 27.57
C ARG A 77 -8.34 -18.65 27.31
N TYR A 78 -8.59 -17.71 26.39
CA TYR A 78 -9.91 -17.45 25.85
C TYR A 78 -10.25 -18.43 24.72
N ASP A 79 -11.54 -18.77 24.59
CA ASP A 79 -12.09 -19.51 23.45
C ASP A 79 -12.45 -18.51 22.34
N VAL A 80 -11.56 -18.32 21.39
CA VAL A 80 -11.70 -17.30 20.34
C VAL A 80 -12.27 -17.92 19.06
N LEU A 81 -13.46 -17.47 18.68
CA LEU A 81 -14.02 -17.64 17.33
C LEU A 81 -13.64 -16.40 16.50
N PHE A 82 -12.65 -16.57 15.62
CA PHE A 82 -12.17 -15.52 14.73
C PHE A 82 -12.74 -15.69 13.32
N VAL A 83 -13.35 -14.65 12.78
CA VAL A 83 -13.92 -14.61 11.43
C VAL A 83 -13.33 -13.45 10.65
N GLN A 84 -12.92 -13.73 9.41
CA GLN A 84 -12.46 -12.73 8.45
C GLN A 84 -13.16 -12.96 7.12
N ASN A 85 -13.70 -11.88 6.52
CA ASN A 85 -14.36 -11.96 5.22
C ASN A 85 -13.34 -11.89 4.08
N VAL A 86 -13.80 -12.14 2.86
CA VAL A 86 -13.12 -11.74 1.62
C VAL A 86 -14.11 -10.87 0.85
N THR A 87 -13.66 -9.70 0.38
CA THR A 87 -14.48 -8.87 -0.50
C THR A 87 -14.12 -9.23 -1.94
N ASP A 88 -14.95 -10.09 -2.55
CA ASP A 88 -14.79 -10.62 -3.90
C ASP A 88 -15.60 -9.85 -4.96
N ILE A 89 -16.48 -8.93 -4.52
CA ILE A 89 -17.23 -8.00 -5.38
C ILE A 89 -17.03 -6.57 -4.87
N ASP A 90 -16.42 -5.72 -5.69
CA ASP A 90 -16.15 -4.31 -5.41
C ASP A 90 -15.84 -3.57 -6.73
N ASP A 91 -16.10 -2.26 -6.80
CA ASP A 91 -15.79 -1.45 -7.98
C ASP A 91 -14.32 -1.53 -8.39
N LYS A 92 -13.41 -1.66 -7.42
CA LYS A 92 -11.96 -1.80 -7.70
C LYS A 92 -11.66 -3.10 -8.44
N ILE A 93 -12.38 -4.18 -8.13
CA ILE A 93 -12.22 -5.48 -8.81
C ILE A 93 -12.70 -5.34 -10.26
N ILE A 94 -13.87 -4.73 -10.47
CA ILE A 94 -14.45 -4.52 -11.80
C ILE A 94 -13.51 -3.67 -12.67
N LEU A 95 -13.03 -2.54 -12.15
CA LEU A 95 -12.12 -1.65 -12.86
C LEU A 95 -10.80 -2.35 -13.20
N ARG A 96 -10.21 -3.08 -12.24
CA ARG A 96 -8.94 -3.76 -12.45
C ARG A 96 -9.06 -4.90 -13.47
N ALA A 97 -10.13 -5.67 -13.42
CA ALA A 97 -10.42 -6.71 -14.40
C ALA A 97 -10.53 -6.13 -15.82
N ARG A 98 -11.27 -5.02 -15.98
CA ARG A 98 -11.39 -4.33 -17.27
C ARG A 98 -10.05 -3.81 -17.79
N GLN A 99 -9.25 -3.19 -16.93
CA GLN A 99 -7.91 -2.70 -17.30
C GLN A 99 -7.01 -3.84 -17.78
N GLN A 100 -6.98 -4.96 -17.05
CA GLN A 100 -6.18 -6.13 -17.43
C GLN A 100 -6.64 -6.74 -18.75
N TYR A 101 -7.95 -6.82 -18.96
CA TYR A 101 -8.52 -7.31 -20.22
C TYR A 101 -8.12 -6.44 -21.42
N LEU A 102 -8.30 -5.11 -21.30
CA LEU A 102 -7.96 -4.16 -22.37
C LEU A 102 -6.45 -4.16 -22.67
N PHE A 103 -5.62 -4.14 -21.63
CA PHE A 103 -4.17 -4.20 -21.80
C PHE A 103 -3.72 -5.52 -22.42
N GLY A 104 -4.28 -6.65 -21.98
CA GLY A 104 -4.01 -7.96 -22.55
C GLY A 104 -4.42 -8.07 -24.03
N SER A 105 -5.53 -7.43 -24.41
CA SER A 105 -6.00 -7.36 -25.79
C SER A 105 -5.04 -6.54 -26.66
N LEU A 106 -4.68 -5.33 -26.21
CA LEU A 106 -3.70 -4.47 -26.88
C LEU A 106 -2.35 -5.18 -27.10
N LYS A 107 -1.86 -5.91 -26.09
CA LYS A 107 -0.59 -6.66 -26.17
C LYS A 107 -0.64 -7.82 -27.16
N LYS A 108 -1.80 -8.43 -27.36
CA LYS A 108 -2.01 -9.52 -28.35
C LYS A 108 -2.09 -8.98 -29.76
N GLU A 109 -2.82 -7.89 -29.96
CA GLU A 109 -2.97 -7.22 -31.26
C GLU A 109 -1.65 -6.56 -31.70
N THR A 110 -0.89 -6.02 -30.75
CA THR A 110 0.41 -5.38 -30.99
C THR A 110 1.55 -6.39 -30.95
N GLN A 111 1.92 -6.89 -32.12
CA GLN A 111 3.04 -7.83 -32.26
C GLN A 111 4.38 -7.13 -32.52
N GLN A 112 4.36 -5.97 -33.18
CA GLN A 112 5.53 -5.17 -33.53
C GLN A 112 5.34 -3.73 -33.10
N LEU A 113 6.46 -3.03 -32.90
CA LEU A 113 6.46 -1.60 -32.66
C LEU A 113 6.01 -0.87 -33.94
N ASN A 114 5.05 0.03 -33.79
CA ASN A 114 4.56 0.88 -34.87
C ASN A 114 4.21 2.27 -34.33
N GLU A 115 4.03 3.23 -35.23
CA GLU A 115 3.74 4.63 -34.88
C GLU A 115 2.46 4.76 -34.05
N LYS A 116 1.42 4.01 -34.40
CA LYS A 116 0.12 4.03 -33.70
C LYS A 116 0.26 3.71 -32.21
N VAL A 117 1.06 2.71 -31.85
CA VAL A 117 1.25 2.30 -30.44
C VAL A 117 2.06 3.34 -29.69
N ILE A 118 3.05 3.95 -30.34
CA ILE A 118 3.83 5.05 -29.75
C ILE A 118 2.93 6.25 -29.48
N GLU A 119 2.10 6.64 -30.45
CA GLU A 119 1.16 7.75 -30.34
C GLU A 119 0.15 7.51 -29.21
N GLN A 120 -0.49 6.34 -29.19
CA GLN A 120 -1.43 5.95 -28.12
C GLN A 120 -0.76 5.95 -26.73
N THR A 121 0.49 5.48 -26.64
CA THR A 121 1.23 5.48 -25.37
C THR A 121 1.63 6.89 -24.94
N GLN A 122 1.99 7.75 -25.88
CA GLN A 122 2.31 9.15 -25.63
C GLN A 122 1.08 9.93 -25.15
N GLU A 123 -0.09 9.70 -25.77
CA GLU A 123 -1.36 10.29 -25.36
C GLU A 123 -1.72 9.85 -23.92
N ALA A 124 -1.68 8.55 -23.64
CA ALA A 124 -1.94 8.01 -22.31
C ALA A 124 -0.94 8.55 -21.26
N TRP A 125 0.32 8.73 -21.64
CA TRP A 125 1.34 9.35 -20.78
C TRP A 125 0.97 10.80 -20.45
N SER A 126 0.57 11.59 -21.45
CA SER A 126 0.19 13.00 -21.28
C SER A 126 -1.06 13.15 -20.40
N GLU A 127 -2.08 12.30 -20.60
CA GLU A 127 -3.26 12.28 -19.73
C GLU A 127 -2.91 11.92 -18.29
N PHE A 128 -2.02 10.93 -18.11
CA PHE A 128 -1.57 10.52 -16.77
C PHE A 128 -0.76 11.64 -16.09
N ALA A 129 0.16 12.28 -16.81
CA ALA A 129 0.91 13.43 -16.31
C ALA A 129 -0.04 14.56 -15.89
N ALA A 130 -0.97 14.95 -16.76
CA ALA A 130 -1.96 15.99 -16.49
C ALA A 130 -2.87 15.64 -15.31
N ALA A 131 -3.21 14.36 -15.12
CA ALA A 131 -4.03 13.91 -14.00
C ALA A 131 -3.27 13.88 -12.66
N LYS A 132 -1.99 13.51 -12.67
CA LYS A 132 -1.21 13.26 -11.45
C LYS A 132 -0.38 14.45 -10.98
N LEU A 133 -0.06 15.39 -11.86
CA LEU A 133 0.74 16.57 -11.55
C LEU A 133 -0.10 17.82 -11.22
N LYS A 134 -1.43 17.70 -11.10
CA LYS A 134 -2.37 18.82 -10.85
C LYS A 134 -2.07 19.68 -9.61
N LYS A 135 -1.32 19.14 -8.66
CA LYS A 135 -0.94 19.84 -7.42
C LYS A 135 0.33 20.67 -7.56
N LEU A 136 1.04 20.59 -8.69
CA LEU A 136 2.16 21.47 -8.99
C LEU A 136 1.66 22.88 -9.29
N ASP A 137 2.57 23.83 -9.13
CA ASP A 137 2.39 25.20 -9.61
C ASP A 137 2.06 25.19 -11.12
N GLU A 138 1.15 26.06 -11.55
CA GLU A 138 0.61 26.06 -12.92
C GLU A 138 1.71 26.17 -13.99
N SER A 139 2.73 27.00 -13.75
CA SER A 139 3.89 27.13 -14.65
C SER A 139 4.68 25.83 -14.79
N MET A 140 4.88 25.10 -13.69
CA MET A 140 5.59 23.83 -13.67
C MET A 140 4.76 22.71 -14.29
N LEU A 141 3.45 22.73 -14.10
CA LEU A 141 2.53 21.81 -14.76
C LEU A 141 2.56 22.01 -16.29
N GLN A 142 2.46 23.25 -16.77
CA GLN A 142 2.54 23.54 -18.20
C GLN A 142 3.90 23.15 -18.79
N LEU A 143 4.99 23.38 -18.05
CA LEU A 143 6.31 22.93 -18.47
C LEU A 143 6.39 21.41 -18.56
N ALA A 144 5.84 20.67 -17.59
CA ALA A 144 5.83 19.22 -17.59
C ALA A 144 5.07 18.63 -18.79
N LEU A 145 3.94 19.24 -19.17
CA LEU A 145 3.11 18.77 -20.28
C LEU A 145 3.70 19.11 -21.65
N ASN A 146 4.36 20.26 -21.78
CA ASN A 146 4.86 20.74 -23.07
C ASN A 146 6.32 20.32 -23.34
N ASN A 147 7.16 20.24 -22.30
CA ASN A 147 8.59 19.95 -22.45
C ASN A 147 9.12 19.19 -21.22
N TRP A 148 8.88 17.87 -21.20
CA TRP A 148 9.31 17.00 -20.10
C TRP A 148 10.83 17.04 -19.82
N PRO A 149 11.74 17.02 -20.82
CA PRO A 149 13.17 17.15 -20.56
C PRO A 149 13.56 18.44 -19.83
N GLU A 150 12.96 19.57 -20.17
CA GLU A 150 13.20 20.85 -19.49
C GLU A 150 12.57 20.88 -18.10
N PHE A 151 11.43 20.23 -17.91
CA PHE A 151 10.84 20.06 -16.59
C PHE A 151 11.76 19.26 -15.67
N VAL A 152 12.31 18.14 -16.16
CA VAL A 152 13.27 17.30 -15.42
C VAL A 152 14.54 18.08 -15.06
N SER A 153 15.05 18.92 -15.95
CA SER A 153 16.25 19.72 -15.67
C SER A 153 16.03 20.78 -14.57
N LYS A 154 14.80 21.27 -14.41
CA LYS A 154 14.40 22.19 -13.33
C LYS A 154 14.01 21.50 -12.02
N MET A 155 13.84 20.18 -12.02
CA MET A 155 13.53 19.39 -10.82
C MET A 155 14.78 19.15 -9.96
N THR A 156 15.21 20.20 -9.26
CA THR A 156 16.28 20.12 -8.26
C THR A 156 15.82 19.30 -7.04
N PRO A 157 16.74 18.81 -6.19
CA PRO A 157 16.36 18.12 -4.94
C PRO A 157 15.43 18.94 -4.04
N GLU A 158 15.57 20.27 -4.06
CA GLU A 158 14.73 21.22 -3.32
C GLU A 158 13.31 21.29 -3.89
N GLU A 159 13.17 21.41 -5.21
CA GLU A 159 11.86 21.42 -5.88
C GLU A 159 11.14 20.08 -5.71
N ILE A 160 11.86 18.96 -5.79
CA ILE A 160 11.30 17.64 -5.52
C ILE A 160 10.83 17.57 -4.07
N ALA A 161 11.58 18.10 -3.10
CA ALA A 161 11.17 18.13 -1.70
C ALA A 161 9.90 18.98 -1.49
N LYS A 162 9.84 20.16 -2.12
CA LYS A 162 8.66 21.04 -2.10
C LYS A 162 7.44 20.33 -2.69
N ALA A 163 7.57 19.72 -3.86
CA ALA A 163 6.49 18.97 -4.50
C ALA A 163 6.08 17.73 -3.69
N THR A 164 7.02 17.07 -3.02
CA THR A 164 6.73 15.93 -2.13
C THR A 164 5.96 16.35 -0.88
N ALA A 165 6.21 17.56 -0.37
CA ALA A 165 5.45 18.10 0.75
C ALA A 165 3.98 18.40 0.37
N ALA A 166 3.73 18.80 -0.88
CA ALA A 166 2.38 19.02 -1.41
C ALA A 166 1.68 17.71 -1.81
N ASP A 167 2.43 16.73 -2.32
CA ASP A 167 1.95 15.39 -2.60
C ASP A 167 3.00 14.35 -2.17
N GLU A 168 2.70 13.61 -1.09
CA GLU A 168 3.59 12.56 -0.59
C GLU A 168 3.94 11.51 -1.64
N LYS A 169 3.10 11.33 -2.67
CA LYS A 169 3.32 10.38 -3.77
C LYS A 169 4.12 10.98 -4.93
N PHE A 170 4.48 12.26 -4.88
CA PHE A 170 5.13 12.97 -5.98
C PHE A 170 6.39 12.24 -6.49
N LYS A 171 7.30 11.84 -5.60
CA LYS A 171 8.54 11.14 -6.00
C LYS A 171 8.27 9.88 -6.82
N MET A 172 7.27 9.11 -6.41
CA MET A 172 6.87 7.89 -7.12
C MET A 172 6.25 8.22 -8.48
N ILE A 173 5.38 9.24 -8.54
CA ILE A 173 4.75 9.71 -9.79
C ILE A 173 5.81 10.23 -10.76
N TYR A 174 6.72 11.08 -10.28
CA TYR A 174 7.82 11.64 -11.06
C TYR A 174 8.71 10.55 -11.65
N SER A 175 9.14 9.58 -10.83
CA SER A 175 9.96 8.46 -11.28
C SER A 175 9.25 7.60 -12.34
N ALA A 176 7.94 7.35 -12.16
CA ALA A 176 7.15 6.61 -13.13
C ALA A 176 7.01 7.36 -14.47
N LEU A 177 6.75 8.67 -14.42
CA LEU A 177 6.65 9.53 -15.61
C LEU A 177 7.99 9.63 -16.35
N ASP A 178 9.09 9.80 -15.63
CA ASP A 178 10.42 9.91 -16.22
C ASP A 178 10.85 8.59 -16.89
N THR A 179 10.64 7.46 -16.20
CA THR A 179 10.95 6.13 -16.74
C THR A 179 10.13 5.83 -17.99
N SER A 180 8.83 6.11 -17.95
CA SER A 180 7.94 5.88 -19.09
C SER A 180 8.22 6.82 -20.25
N TYR A 181 8.52 8.10 -20.00
CA TYR A 181 8.92 9.04 -21.05
C TYR A 181 10.19 8.58 -21.77
N LYS A 182 11.23 8.19 -21.02
CA LYS A 182 12.48 7.64 -21.57
C LYS A 182 12.23 6.38 -22.39
N ALA A 183 11.31 5.52 -21.97
CA ALA A 183 10.93 4.33 -22.73
C ALA A 183 10.22 4.67 -24.04
N ILE A 184 9.36 5.70 -24.05
CA ILE A 184 8.71 6.19 -25.28
C ILE A 184 9.75 6.77 -26.25
N GLU A 185 10.68 7.58 -25.77
CA GLU A 185 11.76 8.14 -26.61
C GLU A 185 12.69 7.03 -27.16
N LYS A 186 13.03 6.02 -26.34
CA LYS A 186 13.76 4.82 -26.81
C LYS A 186 12.96 4.11 -27.91
N ALA A 187 11.65 3.97 -27.75
CA ALA A 187 10.79 3.35 -28.76
C ALA A 187 10.74 4.16 -30.07
N LYS A 188 10.62 5.49 -30.01
CA LYS A 188 10.68 6.38 -31.19
C LYS A 188 12.00 6.22 -31.94
N ASN A 189 13.12 6.24 -31.22
CA ASN A 189 14.45 6.06 -31.80
C ASN A 189 14.62 4.68 -32.44
N ASN A 190 14.15 3.63 -31.77
CA ASN A 190 14.19 2.27 -32.32
C ASN A 190 13.40 2.17 -33.63
N LEU A 191 12.19 2.73 -33.66
CA LEU A 191 11.36 2.73 -34.86
C LEU A 191 12.02 3.51 -36.01
N ALA A 192 12.60 4.68 -35.72
CA ALA A 192 13.35 5.47 -36.70
C ALA A 192 14.57 4.72 -37.28
N ASN A 193 15.19 3.84 -36.48
CA ASN A 193 16.31 2.99 -36.88
C ASN A 193 15.86 1.65 -37.50
N GLY A 194 14.56 1.44 -37.74
CA GLY A 194 14.01 0.21 -38.34
C GLY A 194 13.92 -0.99 -37.37
N ILE A 195 14.13 -0.77 -36.07
CA ILE A 195 14.05 -1.80 -35.03
C ILE A 195 12.60 -1.89 -34.53
N ASN A 196 11.88 -2.95 -34.91
CA ASN A 196 10.44 -3.08 -34.63
C ASN A 196 10.00 -4.38 -33.94
N THR A 197 10.92 -5.32 -33.66
CA THR A 197 10.60 -6.61 -33.02
C THR A 197 10.84 -6.58 -31.52
N LYS A 198 10.04 -7.37 -30.77
CA LYS A 198 10.12 -7.48 -29.30
C LYS A 198 11.48 -7.95 -28.77
N GLU A 199 12.25 -8.69 -29.56
CA GLU A 199 13.52 -9.29 -29.19
C GLU A 199 14.69 -8.30 -29.25
N ALA A 200 14.58 -7.23 -30.04
CA ALA A 200 15.65 -6.24 -30.20
C ALA A 200 15.67 -5.15 -29.11
N THR A 201 14.71 -5.16 -28.18
CA THR A 201 14.52 -4.12 -27.15
C THR A 201 14.96 -4.52 -25.74
N SER A 202 15.49 -5.73 -25.55
CA SER A 202 15.90 -6.28 -24.25
C SER A 202 17.36 -6.05 -23.85
N GLU A 203 18.09 -5.18 -24.56
CA GLU A 203 19.39 -4.64 -24.12
C GLU A 203 19.25 -3.22 -23.54
#